data_AF-A0A3B8Y618-F1
#
_entry.id   AF-A0A3B8Y618-F1
#
_cell.length_a   1.000
_cell.length_b   1.000
_cell.length_c   1.000
_cell.angle_alpha   90.00
_cell.angle_beta   90.00
_cell.angle_gamma   90.00
#
_symmetry.space_group_name_H-M   'P 1'
#
loop_
_entity.id
_entity.type
_entity.pdbx_description
1 polymer ?
#
loop_
_entity_poly.entity_id
_entity_poly.type
_entity_poly.pdbx_seq_one_letter_code
_entity_poly.pdbx_strand_id
1 'polypeptide(L)'
;VDIKYSFPITGRLYPSHYSLLYYCKGEKPKTFHPDRLPLEICSNCYRELRDYGGYKHKLNPKGINLTDVWYDISPVRHQRYKQRKGANELPLKTLDRIIEMASNKGDLVFDPFGGSGTTYIVAEIKSRNWIGIEIGPIDDILNRFNHVDEERKYLQQIRENYNCLFSNQTLTSRIKQGLWTPESVRNKLEKIKNTQEKPLTIQAELDFS
;
A
#
# COMPACT_ATOMS: atom_id res chain seq x y z
N VAL A 1 10.95 4.76 -9.36
CA VAL A 1 11.16 5.98 -10.18
C VAL A 1 12.14 5.65 -11.30
N ASP A 2 11.60 5.41 -12.49
CA ASP A 2 12.35 5.04 -13.71
C ASP A 2 12.87 6.31 -14.42
N ILE A 3 13.74 7.05 -13.74
CA ILE A 3 14.37 8.24 -14.33
C ILE A 3 15.56 7.78 -15.17
N LYS A 4 15.30 7.53 -16.46
CA LYS A 4 16.30 7.19 -17.49
C LYS A 4 16.79 8.44 -18.23
N TYR A 5 17.19 9.49 -17.51
CA TYR A 5 17.75 10.72 -18.12
C TYR A 5 19.26 10.62 -18.42
N SER A 6 19.88 9.46 -18.20
CA SER A 6 21.30 9.24 -18.53
C SER A 6 21.43 8.46 -19.84
N PHE A 7 22.51 8.72 -20.58
CA PHE A 7 22.83 7.98 -21.79
C PHE A 7 22.84 6.47 -21.51
N PRO A 8 22.38 5.65 -22.47
CA PRO A 8 22.38 4.20 -22.32
C PRO A 8 23.79 3.72 -21.97
N ILE A 9 23.89 2.85 -20.97
CA ILE A 9 25.18 2.31 -20.55
C ILE A 9 25.54 1.19 -21.53
N THR A 10 26.57 1.38 -22.34
CA THR A 10 27.01 0.37 -23.32
C THR A 10 27.25 -0.97 -22.63
N GLY A 11 26.64 -2.03 -23.15
CA GLY A 11 26.85 -3.42 -22.68
C GLY A 11 26.08 -3.82 -21.42
N ARG A 12 25.23 -2.97 -20.81
CA ARG A 12 24.41 -3.36 -19.64
C ARG A 12 23.13 -2.55 -19.45
N LEU A 13 22.17 -3.14 -18.74
CA LEU A 13 20.96 -2.43 -18.30
C LEU A 13 21.27 -1.46 -17.14
N TYR A 14 20.46 -0.41 -17.03
CA TYR A 14 20.54 0.52 -15.91
C TYR A 14 20.06 -0.19 -14.62
N PRO A 15 20.87 -0.24 -13.55
CA PRO A 15 20.44 -0.82 -12.29
C PRO A 15 19.40 0.09 -11.63
N SER A 16 18.16 -0.39 -11.55
CA SER A 16 17.01 0.42 -11.12
C SER A 16 16.18 -0.16 -9.97
N HIS A 17 16.61 -1.30 -9.40
CA HIS A 17 15.84 -2.01 -8.37
C HIS A 17 16.69 -2.38 -7.15
N TYR A 18 16.01 -2.53 -6.02
CA TYR A 18 16.51 -3.20 -4.82
C TYR A 18 15.72 -4.49 -4.67
N SER A 19 16.39 -5.55 -4.20
CA SER A 19 15.75 -6.83 -3.92
C SER A 19 15.65 -7.05 -2.41
N LEU A 20 14.52 -7.60 -1.98
CA LEU A 20 14.29 -8.05 -0.61
C LEU A 20 14.09 -9.56 -0.65
N LEU A 21 14.84 -10.29 0.18
CA LEU A 21 14.65 -11.73 0.33
C LEU A 21 13.81 -11.99 1.58
N TYR A 22 12.72 -12.75 1.43
CA TYR A 22 11.84 -13.12 2.52
C TYR A 22 11.98 -14.62 2.81
N TYR A 23 12.47 -14.93 4.01
CA TYR A 23 12.59 -16.31 4.51
C TYR A 23 11.71 -16.48 5.72
N CYS A 24 11.20 -17.70 5.92
CA CYS A 24 10.48 -18.08 7.14
C CYS A 24 11.06 -19.37 7.72
N LYS A 25 10.92 -19.53 9.04
CA LYS A 25 11.30 -20.76 9.74
C LYS A 25 10.17 -21.78 9.59
N GLY A 26 10.46 -22.92 8.97
CA GLY A 26 9.49 -23.99 8.70
C GLY A 26 8.86 -23.86 7.31
N GLU A 27 7.75 -24.56 7.09
CA GLU A 27 7.08 -24.60 5.78
C GLU A 27 6.27 -23.33 5.46
N LYS A 28 5.79 -22.62 6.48
CA LYS A 28 4.92 -21.45 6.35
C LYS A 28 5.28 -20.38 7.39
N PRO A 29 5.11 -19.09 7.06
CA PRO A 29 5.35 -18.02 8.01
C PRO A 29 4.34 -18.07 9.17
N LYS A 30 4.82 -17.82 10.40
CA LYS A 30 3.97 -17.70 11.59
C LYS A 30 2.94 -16.56 11.45
N THR A 31 3.37 -15.45 10.87
CA THR A 31 2.56 -14.24 10.68
C THR A 31 2.74 -13.74 9.25
N PHE A 32 1.63 -13.48 8.55
CA PHE A 32 1.65 -12.91 7.20
C PHE A 32 0.35 -12.13 6.92
N HIS A 33 0.41 -10.81 7.06
CA HIS A 33 -0.72 -9.89 6.91
C HIS A 33 -0.46 -8.87 5.78
N PRO A 34 -0.58 -9.27 4.50
CA PRO A 34 -0.30 -8.38 3.40
C PRO A 34 -1.34 -7.26 3.35
N ASP A 35 -0.84 -6.03 3.24
CA ASP A 35 -1.69 -4.89 2.97
C ASP A 35 -2.31 -4.96 1.58
N ARG A 36 -3.39 -4.21 1.41
CA ARG A 36 -3.95 -3.86 0.11
C ARG A 36 -3.63 -2.43 -0.23
N LEU A 37 -3.32 -2.19 -1.51
CA LEU A 37 -2.99 -0.88 -2.05
C LEU A 37 -4.22 -0.25 -2.73
N PRO A 38 -4.29 1.08 -2.77
CA PRO A 38 -5.36 1.77 -3.50
C PRO A 38 -5.20 1.53 -5.00
N LEU A 39 -6.31 1.66 -5.72
CA LEU A 39 -6.32 1.57 -7.17
C LEU A 39 -5.50 2.71 -7.77
N GLU A 40 -4.63 2.41 -8.74
CA GLU A 40 -3.92 3.44 -9.49
C GLU A 40 -4.89 4.27 -10.33
N ILE A 41 -4.91 5.58 -10.10
CA ILE A 41 -5.78 6.54 -10.79
C ILE A 41 -5.00 7.73 -11.33
N CYS A 42 -5.59 8.43 -12.30
CA CYS A 42 -5.10 9.72 -12.75
C CYS A 42 -5.41 10.80 -11.70
N SER A 43 -4.39 11.57 -11.28
CA SER A 43 -4.55 12.66 -10.30
C SER A 43 -5.43 13.82 -10.78
N ASN A 44 -5.64 13.96 -12.10
CA ASN A 44 -6.45 15.03 -12.67
C ASN A 44 -7.92 14.62 -12.82
N CYS A 45 -8.19 13.50 -13.50
CA CYS A 45 -9.55 13.08 -13.82
C CYS A 45 -10.09 11.95 -12.93
N TYR A 46 -9.31 11.46 -11.96
CA TYR A 46 -9.67 10.41 -11.01
C TYR A 46 -10.14 9.09 -11.62
N ARG A 47 -9.95 8.90 -12.94
CA ARG A 47 -10.20 7.64 -13.64
C ARG A 47 -9.05 6.66 -13.40
N GLU A 48 -9.38 5.38 -13.55
CA GLU A 48 -8.45 4.27 -13.41
C GLU A 48 -7.35 4.40 -14.47
N LEU A 49 -6.08 4.19 -14.10
CA LEU A 49 -4.99 4.16 -15.10
C LEU A 49 -5.02 2.90 -15.95
N ARG A 50 -5.52 1.80 -15.38
CA ARG A 50 -5.66 0.51 -16.05
C ARG A 50 -7.13 0.19 -16.19
N ASP A 51 -7.53 -0.30 -17.36
CA ASP A 51 -8.85 -0.86 -17.54
C ASP A 51 -8.86 -2.28 -16.97
N TYR A 52 -9.80 -2.55 -16.06
CA TYR A 52 -10.01 -3.86 -15.47
C TYR A 52 -11.06 -4.68 -16.22
N GLY A 53 -11.37 -4.35 -17.48
CA GLY A 53 -12.08 -5.23 -18.41
C GLY A 53 -13.44 -5.72 -17.89
N GLY A 54 -14.20 -4.83 -17.24
CA GLY A 54 -15.51 -5.16 -16.66
C GLY A 54 -15.47 -5.88 -15.29
N TYR A 55 -14.30 -6.19 -14.76
CA TYR A 55 -14.14 -6.85 -13.45
C TYR A 55 -14.25 -5.92 -12.24
N LYS A 56 -14.84 -4.72 -12.42
CA LYS A 56 -15.05 -3.73 -11.33
C LYS A 56 -15.82 -4.32 -10.14
N HIS A 57 -16.77 -5.21 -10.42
CA HIS A 57 -17.55 -5.91 -9.40
C HIS A 57 -16.75 -6.92 -8.57
N LYS A 58 -15.59 -7.37 -9.06
CA LYS A 58 -14.68 -8.30 -8.35
C LYS A 58 -13.63 -7.57 -7.54
N LEU A 59 -13.51 -6.25 -7.67
CA LEU A 59 -12.54 -5.47 -6.91
C LEU A 59 -12.93 -5.44 -5.44
N ASN A 60 -11.96 -5.72 -4.58
CA ASN A 60 -12.17 -5.67 -3.14
C ASN A 60 -12.26 -4.19 -2.71
N PRO A 61 -13.30 -3.76 -1.95
CA PRO A 61 -13.39 -2.40 -1.43
C PRO A 61 -12.20 -1.99 -0.55
N LYS A 62 -11.49 -2.97 0.03
CA LYS A 62 -10.26 -2.77 0.78
C LYS A 62 -9.02 -2.58 -0.11
N GLY A 63 -9.15 -2.56 -1.43
CA GLY A 63 -8.04 -2.31 -2.35
C GLY A 63 -7.47 -3.54 -3.05
N ILE A 64 -6.44 -3.28 -3.86
CA ILE A 64 -5.74 -4.25 -4.70
C ILE A 64 -4.70 -5.01 -3.88
N ASN A 65 -4.51 -6.29 -4.18
CA ASN A 65 -3.50 -7.09 -3.50
C ASN A 65 -2.10 -6.48 -3.72
N LEU A 66 -1.32 -6.39 -2.65
CA LEU A 66 0.12 -6.14 -2.75
C LEU A 66 0.78 -7.28 -3.53
N THR A 67 1.73 -6.93 -4.41
CA THR A 67 2.54 -7.88 -5.18
C THR A 67 3.96 -7.94 -4.62
N ASP A 68 4.79 -8.83 -5.13
CA ASP A 68 6.22 -8.93 -4.82
C ASP A 68 7.07 -7.84 -5.49
N VAL A 69 6.49 -7.02 -6.37
CA VAL A 69 7.14 -5.85 -6.98
C VAL A 69 6.51 -4.55 -6.51
N TRP A 70 7.25 -3.78 -5.72
CA TRP A 70 6.76 -2.54 -5.10
C TRP A 70 7.20 -1.30 -5.89
N TYR A 71 6.28 -0.75 -6.69
CA TYR A 71 6.54 0.47 -7.47
C TYR A 71 6.33 1.78 -6.69
N ASP A 72 5.63 1.70 -5.56
CA ASP A 72 5.15 2.84 -4.78
C ASP A 72 6.10 3.25 -3.64
N ILE A 73 7.28 2.63 -3.58
CA ILE A 73 8.35 2.93 -2.63
C ILE A 73 9.49 3.55 -3.41
N SER A 74 9.74 4.84 -3.16
CA SER A 74 10.87 5.56 -3.75
C SER A 74 11.98 5.69 -2.72
N PRO A 75 13.27 5.62 -3.13
CA PRO A 75 14.37 5.91 -2.23
C PRO A 75 14.23 7.32 -1.64
N VAL A 76 14.70 7.50 -0.40
CA VAL A 76 14.73 8.82 0.25
C VAL A 76 15.76 9.69 -0.48
N ARG A 77 15.30 10.49 -1.44
CA ARG A 77 16.18 11.32 -2.30
C ARG A 77 16.24 12.78 -1.86
N HIS A 78 15.10 13.36 -1.44
CA HIS A 78 15.06 14.77 -1.04
C HIS A 78 15.70 14.97 0.33
N GLN A 79 16.58 15.96 0.42
CA GLN A 79 17.34 16.29 1.63
C GLN A 79 16.45 16.61 2.84
N ARG A 80 15.24 17.15 2.61
CA ARG A 80 14.23 17.40 3.66
C ARG A 80 13.75 16.14 4.38
N TYR A 81 13.88 14.97 3.76
CA TYR A 81 13.47 13.68 4.31
C TYR A 81 14.67 12.82 4.73
N LYS A 82 15.89 13.30 4.49
CA LYS A 82 17.10 12.63 4.93
C LYS A 82 17.44 13.17 6.32
N GLN A 83 17.37 12.32 7.34
CA GLN A 83 17.87 12.63 8.68
C GLN A 83 19.41 12.62 8.63
N ARG A 84 20.01 11.69 7.89
CA ARG A 84 21.46 11.52 7.76
C ARG A 84 22.07 12.31 6.59
N LYS A 85 23.08 13.14 6.87
CA LYS A 85 23.99 13.67 5.83
C LYS A 85 24.96 12.56 5.40
N GLY A 86 24.67 11.90 4.27
CA GLY A 86 25.63 11.02 3.59
C GLY A 86 25.35 9.52 3.66
N ALA A 87 24.23 9.07 4.20
CA ALA A 87 23.84 7.65 4.15
C ALA A 87 22.55 7.40 3.40
N ASN A 88 22.44 6.16 2.89
CA ASN A 88 21.24 5.65 2.24
C ASN A 88 20.25 5.15 3.28
N GLU A 89 19.39 6.03 3.77
CA GLU A 89 18.31 5.66 4.68
C GLU A 89 17.22 4.89 3.93
N LEU A 90 16.76 3.78 4.52
CA LEU A 90 15.59 3.09 4.02
C LEU A 90 14.33 3.95 4.27
N PRO A 91 13.40 4.04 3.31
CA PRO A 91 12.13 4.74 3.54
C PRO A 91 11.32 4.06 4.66
N LEU A 92 10.70 4.86 5.55
CA LEU A 92 9.80 4.33 6.60
C LEU A 92 8.71 3.42 6.03
N LYS A 93 8.17 3.79 4.86
CA LYS A 93 7.15 3.03 4.13
C LYS A 93 7.55 1.57 3.87
N THR A 94 8.84 1.32 3.62
CA THR A 94 9.36 -0.04 3.39
C THR A 94 9.30 -0.86 4.66
N LEU A 95 9.83 -0.32 5.77
CA LEU A 95 9.88 -1.02 7.05
C LEU A 95 8.49 -1.17 7.67
N ASP A 96 7.61 -0.18 7.50
CA ASP A 96 6.21 -0.30 7.91
C ASP A 96 5.52 -1.48 7.26
N ARG A 97 5.66 -1.62 5.93
CA ARG A 97 5.10 -2.72 5.17
C ARG A 97 5.66 -4.07 5.62
N ILE A 98 6.97 -4.18 5.80
CA ILE A 98 7.63 -5.42 6.24
C ILE A 98 7.17 -5.81 7.64
N ILE A 99 7.25 -4.88 8.60
CA ILE A 99 6.91 -5.14 10.01
C ILE A 99 5.41 -5.44 10.17
N GLU A 100 4.54 -4.70 9.49
CA GLU A 100 3.09 -4.98 9.53
C GLU A 100 2.76 -6.35 8.93
N MET A 101 3.40 -6.70 7.80
CA MET A 101 3.16 -7.96 7.11
C MET A 101 3.68 -9.16 7.91
N ALA A 102 4.84 -9.07 8.55
CA ALA A 102 5.53 -10.23 9.12
C ALA A 102 5.52 -10.33 10.65
N SER A 103 4.84 -9.42 11.38
CA SER A 103 4.81 -9.42 12.85
C SER A 103 3.48 -8.93 13.43
N ASN A 104 3.20 -9.31 14.67
CA ASN A 104 2.09 -8.79 15.47
C ASN A 104 2.58 -7.80 16.53
N LYS A 105 1.65 -7.03 17.12
CA LYS A 105 1.96 -6.21 18.29
C LYS A 105 2.52 -7.10 19.42
N GLY A 106 3.57 -6.62 20.09
CA GLY A 106 4.29 -7.34 21.12
C GLY A 106 5.33 -8.36 20.63
N ASP A 107 5.35 -8.71 19.33
CA ASP A 107 6.44 -9.52 18.77
C ASP A 107 7.76 -8.76 18.85
N LEU A 108 8.87 -9.50 18.87
CA LEU A 108 10.23 -8.97 18.87
C LEU A 108 10.76 -8.84 17.43
N VAL A 109 11.20 -7.63 17.06
CA VAL A 109 11.93 -7.34 15.82
C VAL A 109 13.42 -7.23 16.14
N PHE A 110 14.26 -7.96 15.42
CA PHE A 110 15.71 -7.90 15.58
C PHE A 110 16.36 -7.34 14.31
N ASP A 111 17.18 -6.31 14.47
CA ASP A 111 17.96 -5.72 13.38
C ASP A 111 19.40 -5.40 13.86
N PRO A 112 20.40 -6.21 13.47
CA PRO A 112 21.78 -6.02 13.89
C PRO A 112 22.55 -4.97 13.06
N PHE A 113 21.88 -4.31 12.10
CA PHE A 113 22.48 -3.32 11.20
C PHE A 113 21.61 -2.05 11.16
N GLY A 114 21.44 -1.43 12.33
CA GLY A 114 20.47 -0.36 12.54
C GLY A 114 20.55 0.82 11.60
N GLY A 115 21.73 1.15 11.11
CA GLY A 115 21.99 2.32 10.28
C GLY A 115 21.49 3.59 10.96
N SER A 116 20.48 4.24 10.36
CA SER A 116 19.85 5.42 10.96
C SER A 116 18.62 5.12 11.83
N GLY A 117 18.35 3.85 12.14
CA GLY A 117 17.31 3.45 13.10
C GLY A 117 15.90 3.36 12.54
N THR A 118 15.73 3.25 11.22
CA THR A 118 14.39 3.16 10.59
C THR A 118 13.61 1.94 11.09
N THR A 119 14.25 0.78 11.22
CA THR A 119 13.60 -0.43 11.76
C THR A 119 13.16 -0.23 13.20
N TYR A 120 14.01 0.40 14.02
CA TYR A 120 13.77 0.64 15.44
C TYR A 120 12.56 1.54 15.66
N ILE A 121 12.55 2.71 15.01
CA ILE A 121 11.47 3.69 15.18
C ILE A 121 10.14 3.15 14.66
N VAL A 122 10.14 2.38 13.56
CA VAL A 122 8.91 1.79 13.02
C VAL A 122 8.40 0.68 13.94
N ALA A 123 9.28 -0.18 14.46
CA ALA A 123 8.89 -1.20 15.44
C ALA A 123 8.29 -0.57 16.70
N GLU A 124 8.93 0.48 17.24
CA GLU A 124 8.47 1.27 18.38
C GLU A 124 7.05 1.84 18.14
N ILE A 125 6.87 2.59 17.05
CA ILE A 125 5.59 3.23 16.70
C ILE A 125 4.48 2.20 16.57
N LYS A 126 4.79 1.03 16.01
CA LYS A 126 3.86 -0.08 15.76
C LYS A 126 3.69 -1.00 16.97
N SER A 127 4.25 -0.67 18.12
CA SER A 127 4.14 -1.44 19.36
C SER A 127 4.69 -2.86 19.23
N ARG A 128 5.82 -3.01 18.54
CA ARG A 128 6.66 -4.22 18.56
C ARG A 128 7.82 -3.96 19.52
N ASN A 129 8.23 -5.00 20.24
CA ASN A 129 9.52 -4.96 20.94
C ASN A 129 10.63 -4.99 19.88
N TRP A 130 11.78 -4.40 20.17
CA TRP A 130 12.90 -4.47 19.25
C TRP A 130 14.25 -4.56 19.97
N ILE A 131 15.21 -5.23 19.31
CA ILE A 131 16.61 -5.26 19.71
C ILE A 131 17.42 -4.83 18.48
N GLY A 132 18.30 -3.86 18.70
CA GLY A 132 19.11 -3.25 17.67
C GLY A 132 20.60 -3.29 17.98
N ILE A 133 21.43 -3.39 16.95
CA ILE A 133 22.88 -3.18 17.02
C ILE A 133 23.27 -2.19 15.92
N GLU A 134 24.11 -1.21 16.25
CA GLU A 134 24.73 -0.32 15.27
C GLU A 134 26.16 -0.02 15.73
N ILE A 135 27.12 -0.17 14.82
CA ILE A 135 28.54 0.08 15.11
C ILE A 135 28.94 1.52 14.83
N GLY A 136 28.21 2.20 13.95
CA GLY A 136 28.42 3.58 13.56
C GLY A 136 27.79 4.60 14.51
N PRO A 137 27.79 5.89 14.10
CA PRO A 137 27.20 6.96 14.89
C PRO A 137 25.71 6.73 15.14
N ILE A 138 25.28 6.99 16.37
CA ILE A 138 23.88 6.80 16.80
C ILE A 138 23.05 8.08 16.74
N ASP A 139 23.62 9.21 16.34
CA ASP A 139 22.96 10.53 16.38
C ASP A 139 21.64 10.52 15.60
N ASP A 140 21.60 9.89 14.43
CA ASP A 140 20.39 9.79 13.61
C ASP A 140 19.30 8.94 14.29
N ILE A 141 19.72 7.87 14.97
CA ILE A 141 18.80 7.02 15.75
C ILE A 141 18.19 7.86 16.87
N LEU A 142 19.04 8.53 17.68
CA LEU A 142 18.59 9.39 18.77
C LEU A 142 17.67 10.50 18.25
N ASN A 143 18.01 11.13 17.12
CA ASN A 143 17.21 12.17 16.53
C ASN A 143 15.80 11.68 16.14
N ARG A 144 15.68 10.47 15.57
CA ARG A 144 14.37 9.88 15.27
C ARG A 144 13.53 9.65 16.51
N PHE A 145 14.13 9.16 17.60
CA PHE A 145 13.41 8.94 18.86
C PHE A 145 13.02 10.25 19.53
N ASN A 146 13.85 11.29 19.44
CA ASN A 146 13.49 12.64 19.90
C ASN A 146 12.30 13.24 19.12
N HIS A 147 12.09 12.82 17.87
CA HIS A 147 10.99 13.25 17.00
C HIS A 147 9.98 12.13 16.73
N VAL A 148 9.80 11.20 17.68
CA VAL A 148 8.94 10.01 17.49
C VAL A 148 7.50 10.35 17.10
N ASP A 149 6.97 11.46 17.62
CA ASP A 149 5.60 11.91 17.29
C ASP A 149 5.47 12.38 15.84
N GLU A 150 6.51 12.97 15.27
CA GLU A 150 6.54 13.37 13.86
C GLU A 150 6.64 12.15 12.95
N GLU A 151 7.53 11.21 13.29
CA GLU A 151 7.67 9.94 12.59
C GLU A 151 6.35 9.13 12.66
N ARG A 152 5.66 9.15 13.80
CA ARG A 152 4.33 8.54 13.98
C ARG A 152 3.28 9.18 13.09
N LYS A 153 3.20 10.52 13.05
CA LYS A 153 2.27 11.25 12.17
C LYS A 153 2.55 10.93 10.70
N TYR A 154 3.82 10.91 10.30
CA TYR A 154 4.20 10.58 8.93
C TYR A 154 3.82 9.13 8.56
N LEU A 155 4.03 8.17 9.48
CA LEU A 155 3.61 6.78 9.28
C LEU A 155 2.10 6.63 9.17
N GLN A 156 1.34 7.39 9.96
CA GLN A 156 -0.12 7.45 9.84
C GLN A 156 -0.56 7.95 8.47
N GLN A 157 0.03 9.04 7.95
CA GLN A 157 -0.25 9.56 6.61
C GLN A 157 0.04 8.53 5.50
N ILE A 158 1.11 7.74 5.65
CA ILE A 158 1.40 6.63 4.73
C ILE A 158 0.24 5.61 4.75
N ARG A 159 -0.21 5.24 5.95
CA ARG A 159 -1.24 4.21 6.19
C ARG A 159 -2.66 4.66 5.86
N GLU A 160 -2.96 5.96 5.81
CA GLU A 160 -4.29 6.49 5.46
C GLU A 160 -4.83 5.95 4.13
N ASN A 161 -3.94 5.65 3.19
CA ASN A 161 -4.30 5.19 1.86
C ASN A 161 -4.22 3.66 1.69
N TYR A 162 -3.90 2.94 2.75
CA TYR A 162 -3.81 1.47 2.71
C TYR A 162 -5.17 0.86 3.03
N ASN A 163 -5.37 -0.37 2.55
CA ASN A 163 -6.56 -1.16 2.83
C ASN A 163 -7.89 -0.46 2.44
N CYS A 164 -7.83 0.43 1.45
CA CYS A 164 -8.97 1.04 0.78
C CYS A 164 -8.74 1.03 -0.74
N LEU A 165 -9.81 0.80 -1.53
CA LEU A 165 -9.71 0.84 -3.00
C LEU A 165 -9.53 2.26 -3.52
N PHE A 166 -10.17 3.22 -2.85
CA PHE A 166 -10.06 4.63 -3.12
C PHE A 166 -9.87 5.36 -1.80
N SER A 167 -8.93 6.31 -1.74
CA SER A 167 -8.81 7.22 -0.60
C SER A 167 -10.08 8.05 -0.43
N ASN A 168 -10.32 8.60 0.76
CA ASN A 168 -11.51 9.41 1.03
C ASN A 168 -11.63 10.60 0.06
N GLN A 169 -10.50 11.25 -0.24
CA GLN A 169 -10.42 12.34 -1.21
C GLN A 169 -10.79 11.86 -2.62
N THR A 170 -10.23 10.73 -3.03
CA THR A 170 -10.54 10.12 -4.33
C THR A 170 -12.02 9.77 -4.44
N LEU A 171 -12.59 9.12 -3.42
CA LEU A 171 -13.98 8.72 -3.41
C LEU A 171 -14.91 9.93 -3.57
N THR A 172 -14.61 11.01 -2.84
CA THR A 172 -15.36 12.28 -2.93
C THR A 172 -15.31 12.87 -4.34
N SER A 173 -14.13 12.95 -4.95
CA SER A 173 -13.95 13.45 -6.32
C SER A 173 -14.66 12.58 -7.34
N ARG A 174 -14.62 11.25 -7.18
CA ARG A 174 -15.31 10.30 -8.06
C ARG A 174 -16.83 10.45 -8.00
N ILE A 175 -17.39 10.58 -6.81
CA ILE A 175 -18.83 10.82 -6.62
C ILE A 175 -19.24 12.13 -7.32
N LYS A 176 -18.49 13.22 -7.08
CA LYS A 176 -18.76 14.52 -7.71
C LYS A 176 -18.73 14.47 -9.25
N GLN A 177 -17.89 13.61 -9.82
CA GLN A 177 -17.73 13.45 -11.27
C GLN A 177 -18.62 12.34 -11.87
N GLY A 178 -19.51 11.71 -11.07
CA GLY A 178 -20.36 10.61 -11.54
C GLY A 178 -19.57 9.34 -11.92
N LEU A 179 -18.35 9.19 -11.41
CA LEU A 179 -17.54 7.99 -11.62
C LEU A 179 -18.00 6.87 -10.68
N TRP A 180 -17.79 5.62 -11.10
CA TRP A 180 -18.20 4.46 -10.30
C TRP A 180 -17.46 4.40 -8.95
N THR A 181 -18.14 3.86 -7.95
CA THR A 181 -17.60 3.53 -6.63
C THR A 181 -17.92 2.07 -6.30
N PRO A 182 -17.24 1.44 -5.31
CA PRO A 182 -17.58 0.08 -4.89
C PRO A 182 -19.05 -0.07 -4.53
N GLU A 183 -19.63 0.94 -3.89
CA GLU A 183 -21.05 0.99 -3.54
C GLU A 183 -21.94 1.13 -4.77
N SER A 184 -21.61 2.02 -5.71
CA SER A 184 -22.42 2.18 -6.94
C SER A 184 -22.46 0.89 -7.76
N VAL A 185 -21.35 0.15 -7.80
CA VAL A 185 -21.26 -1.14 -8.49
C VAL A 185 -22.09 -2.21 -7.76
N ARG A 186 -22.00 -2.28 -6.43
CA ARG A 186 -22.81 -3.20 -5.61
C ARG A 186 -24.30 -2.96 -5.80
N ASN A 187 -24.76 -1.71 -5.67
CA ASN A 187 -26.17 -1.34 -5.82
C ASN A 187 -26.71 -1.68 -7.21
N LYS A 188 -25.89 -1.53 -8.26
CA LYS A 188 -26.26 -1.92 -9.63
C LYS A 188 -26.48 -3.44 -9.75
N LEU A 189 -25.63 -4.26 -9.11
CA LEU A 189 -25.76 -5.71 -9.13
C LEU A 189 -26.98 -6.19 -8.34
N GLU A 190 -27.25 -5.59 -7.17
CA GLU A 190 -28.44 -5.89 -6.38
C GLU A 190 -29.73 -5.58 -7.16
N LYS A 191 -29.78 -4.45 -7.87
CA LYS A 191 -30.90 -4.14 -8.77
C LYS A 191 -31.07 -5.18 -9.87
N ILE A 192 -29.98 -5.62 -10.50
CA ILE A 192 -30.04 -6.64 -11.57
C ILE A 192 -30.58 -7.97 -11.02
N LYS A 193 -30.12 -8.41 -9.85
CA LYS A 193 -30.62 -9.62 -9.19
C LYS A 193 -32.11 -9.53 -8.88
N ASN A 194 -32.55 -8.42 -8.29
CA ASN A 194 -33.96 -8.21 -7.94
C ASN A 194 -34.88 -8.15 -9.18
N THR A 195 -34.38 -7.68 -10.34
CA THR A 195 -35.15 -7.68 -11.59
C THR A 195 -35.23 -9.06 -12.23
N GLN A 196 -34.21 -9.92 -12.03
CA GLN A 196 -34.20 -11.30 -12.54
C GLN A 196 -35.03 -12.27 -11.67
N GLU A 197 -35.26 -11.94 -10.40
CA GLU A 197 -36.06 -12.74 -9.46
C GLU A 197 -37.58 -12.44 -9.51
N LYS A 198 -38.03 -11.41 -10.24
CA LYS A 198 -39.47 -11.22 -10.51
C LYS A 198 -39.91 -12.14 -11.66
N PRO A 199 -40.76 -13.16 -11.42
CA PRO A 199 -41.31 -13.94 -12.53
C PRO A 199 -42.13 -13.01 -13.44
N LEU A 200 -42.01 -13.16 -14.76
CA LEU A 200 -42.95 -12.56 -15.69
C LEU A 200 -44.33 -13.18 -15.42
N THR A 201 -45.20 -12.45 -14.73
CA THR A 201 -46.63 -12.78 -14.70
C THR A 201 -47.20 -12.43 -16.07
N ILE A 202 -47.15 -13.38 -17.00
CA ILE A 202 -47.93 -13.29 -18.23
C ILE A 202 -49.39 -13.57 -17.83
N GLN A 203 -50.18 -12.52 -17.66
CA GLN A 203 -51.63 -12.65 -17.73
C GLN A 203 -51.99 -12.93 -19.19
N ALA A 204 -52.14 -14.21 -19.52
CA ALA A 204 -52.82 -14.60 -20.74
C ALA A 204 -54.33 -14.48 -20.49
N GLU A 205 -54.92 -13.34 -20.85
CA GLU A 205 -56.36 -13.24 -21.10
C GLU A 205 -56.64 -14.02 -22.38
N LEU A 206 -57.18 -15.23 -22.22
CA LEU A 206 -57.82 -16.00 -23.28
C LEU A 206 -59.27 -15.55 -23.35
N ASP A 207 -59.52 -14.50 -24.13
CA ASP A 207 -60.87 -14.15 -24.57
C ASP A 207 -61.29 -15.13 -25.68
N PHE A 208 -62.06 -16.14 -25.30
CA PHE A 208 -62.91 -16.90 -26.21
C PHE A 208 -64.31 -16.28 -26.17
N SER A 209 -64.66 -15.53 -27.21
CA SER A 209 -66.03 -15.25 -27.64
C SER A 209 -66.09 -15.11 -29.14
#